data_AF-A0A8H3XLR4-F1
#
_entry.id   AF-A0A8H3XLR4-F1
#
_cell.length_a   1.000
_cell.length_b   1.000
_cell.length_c   1.000
_cell.angle_alpha   90.00
_cell.angle_beta   90.00
_cell.angle_gamma   90.00
#
_symmetry.space_group_name_H-M   'P 1'
#
loop_
_entity.id
_entity.type
_entity.pdbx_description
1 polymer ?
#
loop_
_entity_poly.entity_id
_entity_poly.type
_entity_poly.pdbx_seq_one_letter_code
_entity_poly.pdbx_strand_id
1 'polypeptide(L)'
;MSNVYEAIKKLDSKEERKELCAFFTANPEKLAIAERILPTCVDFEEVVSYFKGLLKHERLVVEFPSKRRKYNNDNQKLARFWNALKDGKVEKHDGGQFLELSRDAYYLLGKDEQGSNISTLFIRECYHHLCKIIFESKKTRWRITGNPGIGKTFFGFYILYLLSQQRKTVVYHIHSKPPILFSEEGVFSHTVDNIHAFQDYLANEEV
;
A
#
# COMPACT_ATOMS: atom_id res chain seq x y z
N MET A 1 -37.32 13.45 -7.49
CA MET A 1 -36.53 12.36 -8.09
C MET A 1 -35.07 12.59 -7.71
N SER A 2 -34.29 11.55 -7.42
CA SER A 2 -32.89 11.72 -7.00
C SER A 2 -32.04 12.20 -8.20
N ASN A 3 -31.30 13.29 -7.99
CA ASN A 3 -30.47 13.97 -9.00
C ASN A 3 -29.41 13.02 -9.60
N VAL A 4 -28.97 12.03 -8.82
CA VAL A 4 -28.02 11.00 -9.24
C VAL A 4 -28.58 10.14 -10.38
N TYR A 5 -29.82 9.66 -10.27
CA TYR A 5 -30.41 8.81 -11.31
C TYR A 5 -30.79 9.59 -12.57
N GLU A 6 -31.05 10.89 -12.45
CA GLU A 6 -31.23 11.77 -13.62
C GLU A 6 -29.91 12.00 -14.36
N ALA A 7 -28.81 12.19 -13.63
CA ALA A 7 -27.47 12.29 -14.21
C ALA A 7 -27.04 10.96 -14.88
N ILE A 8 -27.30 9.82 -14.25
CA ILE A 8 -27.00 8.49 -14.83
C ILE A 8 -27.76 8.30 -16.15
N LYS A 9 -29.04 8.69 -16.25
CA LYS A 9 -29.82 8.54 -17.49
C LYS A 9 -29.20 9.24 -18.70
N LYS A 10 -28.46 10.33 -18.47
CA LYS A 10 -27.78 11.14 -19.50
C LYS A 10 -26.50 10.49 -20.03
N LEU A 11 -26.00 9.42 -19.40
CA LEU A 11 -24.84 8.68 -19.90
C LEU A 11 -25.18 7.92 -21.19
N ASP A 12 -24.25 7.94 -22.15
CA ASP A 12 -24.44 7.30 -23.46
C ASP A 12 -24.42 5.77 -23.37
N SER A 13 -23.57 5.21 -22.50
CA SER A 13 -23.41 3.77 -22.35
C SER A 13 -24.57 3.14 -21.59
N LYS A 14 -25.25 2.18 -22.22
CA LYS A 14 -26.33 1.40 -21.59
C LYS A 14 -25.80 0.49 -20.48
N GLU A 15 -24.63 -0.11 -20.69
CA GLU A 15 -23.92 -0.95 -19.71
C GLU A 15 -23.52 -0.13 -18.47
N GLU A 16 -22.88 1.02 -18.64
CA GLU A 16 -22.45 1.87 -17.50
C GLU A 16 -23.64 2.34 -16.67
N ARG A 17 -24.76 2.67 -17.32
CA ARG A 17 -26.01 3.02 -16.62
C ARG A 17 -26.53 1.88 -15.76
N LYS A 18 -26.47 0.65 -16.27
CA LYS A 18 -26.93 -0.53 -15.55
C LYS A 18 -26.03 -0.84 -14.35
N GLU A 19 -24.71 -0.71 -14.53
CA GLU A 19 -23.72 -0.92 -13.46
C GLU A 19 -23.87 0.13 -12.34
N LEU A 20 -23.91 1.42 -12.67
CA LEU A 20 -24.08 2.49 -11.66
C LEU A 20 -25.41 2.36 -10.89
N CYS A 21 -26.49 2.00 -11.59
CA CYS A 21 -27.78 1.74 -10.92
C CYS A 21 -27.68 0.57 -9.93
N ALA A 22 -26.98 -0.52 -10.30
CA ALA A 22 -26.75 -1.64 -9.40
C ALA A 22 -25.87 -1.23 -8.20
N PHE A 23 -24.80 -0.48 -8.44
CA PHE A 23 -23.87 0.02 -7.42
C PHE A 23 -24.58 0.82 -6.33
N PHE A 24 -25.34 1.84 -6.72
CA PHE A 24 -26.02 2.70 -5.75
C PHE A 24 -27.19 2.00 -5.06
N THR A 25 -27.82 1.02 -5.72
CA THR A 25 -28.83 0.16 -5.07
C THR A 25 -28.20 -0.71 -3.98
N ALA A 26 -26.98 -1.19 -4.19
CA ALA A 26 -26.24 -1.99 -3.21
C ALA A 26 -25.58 -1.18 -2.10
N ASN A 27 -25.32 0.13 -2.32
CA ASN A 27 -24.55 1.01 -1.43
C ASN A 27 -25.30 2.35 -1.17
N PRO A 28 -26.34 2.37 -0.33
CA PRO A 28 -27.17 3.56 -0.10
C PRO A 28 -26.41 4.75 0.51
N GLU A 29 -25.34 4.49 1.29
CA GLU A 29 -24.46 5.52 1.83
C GLU A 29 -23.64 6.23 0.74
N LYS A 30 -23.24 5.50 -0.31
CA LYS A 30 -22.54 6.08 -1.47
C LYS A 30 -23.48 6.92 -2.32
N LEU A 31 -24.75 6.54 -2.40
CA LEU A 31 -25.78 7.35 -3.05
C LEU A 31 -25.93 8.72 -2.35
N ALA A 32 -26.01 8.75 -1.02
CA ALA A 32 -26.12 10.00 -0.26
C ALA A 32 -24.88 10.92 -0.44
N ILE A 33 -23.70 10.35 -0.62
CA ILE A 33 -22.47 11.10 -0.92
C ILE A 33 -22.53 11.67 -2.35
N ALA A 34 -22.91 10.86 -3.33
CA ALA A 34 -23.03 11.31 -4.71
C ALA A 34 -24.06 12.45 -4.85
N GLU A 35 -25.18 12.40 -4.11
CA GLU A 35 -26.17 13.48 -4.08
C GLU A 35 -25.61 14.82 -3.60
N ARG A 36 -24.56 14.80 -2.76
CA ARG A 36 -23.88 16.02 -2.29
C ARG A 36 -22.80 16.52 -3.25
N ILE A 37 -22.18 15.61 -4.00
CA ILE A 37 -21.05 15.93 -4.89
C ILE A 37 -21.53 16.38 -6.27
N LEU A 38 -22.57 15.76 -6.84
CA LEU A 38 -23.05 16.11 -8.18
C LEU A 38 -23.40 17.59 -8.35
N PRO A 39 -23.99 18.30 -7.37
CA PRO A 39 -24.23 19.75 -7.48
C PRO A 39 -22.96 20.60 -7.49
N THR A 40 -21.81 20.05 -7.06
CA THR A 40 -20.52 20.75 -7.07
C THR A 40 -19.75 20.58 -8.38
N CYS A 41 -20.21 19.68 -9.26
CA CYS A 41 -19.62 19.52 -10.59
C CYS A 41 -20.00 20.70 -11.49
N VAL A 42 -19.01 21.23 -12.19
CA VAL A 42 -19.14 22.43 -13.03
C VAL A 42 -19.84 22.12 -14.35
N ASP A 43 -19.61 20.93 -14.90
CA ASP A 43 -20.18 20.49 -16.16
C ASP A 43 -20.50 18.98 -16.17
N PHE A 44 -21.05 18.52 -17.31
CA PHE A 44 -21.40 17.12 -17.48
C PHE A 44 -20.16 16.22 -17.60
N GLU A 45 -19.02 16.73 -18.05
CA GLU A 45 -17.79 15.97 -18.22
C GLU A 45 -17.19 15.58 -16.85
N GLU A 46 -17.23 16.49 -15.88
CA GLU A 46 -16.89 16.21 -14.48
C GLU A 46 -17.81 15.16 -13.86
N VAL A 47 -19.12 15.20 -14.17
CA VAL A 47 -20.08 14.20 -13.72
C VAL A 47 -19.76 12.83 -14.31
N VAL A 48 -19.41 12.76 -15.60
CA VAL A 48 -18.97 11.51 -16.25
C VAL A 48 -17.67 11.01 -15.63
N SER A 49 -16.71 11.90 -15.36
CA SER A 49 -15.43 11.54 -14.72
C SER A 49 -15.64 10.96 -13.33
N TYR A 50 -16.50 11.59 -12.51
CA TYR A 50 -16.89 11.09 -11.20
C TYR A 50 -17.50 9.68 -11.26
N PHE A 51 -18.45 9.46 -12.17
CA PHE A 51 -19.07 8.15 -12.33
C PHE A 51 -18.11 7.09 -12.86
N LYS A 52 -17.22 7.43 -13.79
CA LYS A 52 -16.16 6.52 -14.27
C LYS A 52 -15.18 6.18 -13.15
N GLY A 53 -14.84 7.14 -12.30
CA GLY A 53 -14.02 6.92 -11.10
C GLY A 53 -14.68 5.93 -10.13
N LEU A 54 -15.99 6.07 -9.90
CA LEU A 54 -16.76 5.14 -9.08
C LEU A 54 -16.78 3.73 -9.67
N LEU A 55 -17.06 3.59 -10.97
CA LEU A 55 -17.06 2.29 -11.64
C LEU A 55 -15.66 1.67 -11.70
N LYS A 56 -14.60 2.47 -11.88
CA LYS A 56 -13.21 1.98 -11.82
C LYS A 56 -12.92 1.45 -10.41
N HIS A 57 -13.29 2.18 -9.37
CA HIS A 57 -13.12 1.72 -7.99
C HIS A 57 -13.98 0.48 -7.67
N GLU A 58 -15.21 0.38 -8.21
CA GLU A 58 -16.06 -0.79 -8.03
C GLU A 58 -15.54 -2.00 -8.80
N ARG A 59 -15.10 -1.84 -10.05
CA ARG A 59 -14.49 -2.91 -10.84
C ARG A 59 -13.20 -3.40 -10.20
N LEU A 60 -12.41 -2.51 -9.58
CA LEU A 60 -11.31 -2.92 -8.70
C LEU A 60 -11.84 -3.72 -7.50
N VAL A 61 -12.92 -3.31 -6.84
CA VAL A 61 -13.52 -4.08 -5.74
C VAL A 61 -14.17 -5.41 -6.19
N VAL A 62 -14.53 -5.57 -7.46
CA VAL A 62 -15.18 -6.77 -8.03
C VAL A 62 -14.16 -7.74 -8.67
N GLU A 63 -13.10 -7.26 -9.32
CA GLU A 63 -11.95 -8.05 -9.80
C GLU A 63 -11.02 -8.46 -8.65
N PHE A 64 -10.96 -7.64 -7.60
CA PHE A 64 -10.46 -8.00 -6.28
C PHE A 64 -11.66 -8.21 -5.35
N PRO A 65 -12.49 -9.26 -5.56
CA PRO A 65 -13.64 -9.48 -4.71
C PRO A 65 -13.09 -9.58 -3.30
N SER A 66 -13.55 -8.66 -2.45
CA SER A 66 -13.40 -8.76 -1.01
C SER A 66 -14.25 -9.95 -0.55
N LYS A 67 -13.78 -11.16 -0.89
CA LYS A 67 -14.14 -12.40 -0.22
C LYS A 67 -13.59 -12.27 1.19
N ARG A 68 -14.40 -11.62 2.02
CA ARG A 68 -14.39 -11.71 3.48
C ARG A 68 -14.38 -13.18 3.86
N ARG A 69 -13.19 -13.80 3.90
CA ARG A 69 -12.93 -15.09 4.54
C ARG A 69 -11.41 -15.20 4.74
N LYS A 70 -10.98 -14.79 5.95
CA LYS A 70 -9.70 -15.10 6.61
C LYS A 70 -8.44 -14.25 6.35
N TYR A 71 -8.54 -12.98 5.94
CA TYR A 71 -7.35 -12.10 5.69
C TYR A 71 -7.25 -10.81 6.52
N ASN A 72 -8.25 -10.46 7.35
CA ASN A 72 -8.25 -9.17 8.07
C ASN A 72 -7.08 -9.04 9.07
N ASN A 73 -6.58 -10.15 9.61
CA ASN A 73 -5.52 -10.13 10.61
C ASN A 73 -4.13 -9.85 10.00
N ASP A 74 -3.82 -10.38 8.82
CA ASP A 74 -2.48 -10.24 8.23
C ASP A 74 -2.27 -8.85 7.61
N ASN A 75 -3.29 -8.28 6.95
CA ASN A 75 -3.22 -6.89 6.50
C ASN A 75 -3.12 -5.91 7.67
N GLN A 76 -3.82 -6.17 8.78
CA GLN A 76 -3.67 -5.38 10.00
C GLN A 76 -2.25 -5.50 10.59
N LYS A 77 -1.68 -6.70 10.64
CA LYS A 77 -0.28 -6.89 11.10
C LYS A 77 0.73 -6.21 10.18
N LEU A 78 0.53 -6.27 8.87
CA LEU A 78 1.35 -5.56 7.89
C LEU A 78 1.22 -4.04 8.01
N ALA A 79 0.00 -3.53 8.26
CA ALA A 79 -0.24 -2.12 8.52
C ALA A 79 0.45 -1.67 9.81
N ARG A 80 0.37 -2.47 10.89
CA ARG A 80 1.10 -2.18 12.13
C ARG A 80 2.62 -2.20 11.92
N PHE A 81 3.13 -3.16 11.16
CA PHE A 81 4.54 -3.18 10.78
C PHE A 81 4.95 -1.91 10.04
N TRP A 82 4.18 -1.49 9.04
CA TRP A 82 4.47 -0.29 8.26
C TRP A 82 4.41 0.98 9.12
N ASN A 83 3.41 1.09 9.98
CA ASN A 83 3.31 2.20 10.93
C ASN A 83 4.47 2.19 11.94
N ALA A 84 4.87 1.03 12.44
CA ALA A 84 6.03 0.91 13.33
C ALA A 84 7.32 1.40 12.65
N LEU A 85 7.49 1.18 11.35
CA LEU A 85 8.61 1.75 10.59
C LEU A 85 8.48 3.27 10.44
N LYS A 86 7.28 3.81 10.20
CA LYS A 86 7.05 5.27 10.13
C LYS A 86 7.34 5.96 11.47
N ASP A 87 6.98 5.33 12.58
CA ASP A 87 7.15 5.88 13.92
C ASP A 87 8.51 5.53 14.54
N GLY A 88 9.31 4.73 13.84
CA GLY A 88 10.59 4.20 14.32
C GLY A 88 11.63 5.29 14.59
N LYS A 89 12.36 5.14 15.70
CA LYS A 89 13.38 6.11 16.13
C LYS A 89 14.76 5.51 16.07
N VAL A 90 15.74 6.31 15.65
CA VAL A 90 17.14 5.91 15.67
C VAL A 90 17.79 6.46 16.94
N GLU A 91 18.10 5.55 17.84
CA GLU A 91 18.81 5.85 19.09
C GLU A 91 20.29 5.48 18.97
N LYS A 92 21.13 6.25 19.67
CA LYS A 92 22.57 6.00 19.80
C LYS A 92 22.83 5.47 21.19
N HIS A 93 23.35 4.25 21.26
CA HIS A 93 23.79 3.61 22.49
C HIS A 93 25.29 3.33 22.43
N ASP A 94 25.91 3.06 23.58
CA ASP A 94 27.29 2.60 23.64
C ASP A 94 27.43 1.28 22.87
N GLY A 95 28.02 1.33 21.68
CA GLY A 95 28.14 0.19 20.76
C GLY A 95 27.48 0.38 19.38
N GLY A 96 26.74 1.47 19.15
CA GLY A 96 26.32 1.89 17.81
C GLY A 96 24.90 2.43 17.71
N GLN A 97 24.34 2.40 16.50
CA GLN A 97 23.02 2.95 16.20
C GLN A 97 21.97 1.84 16.13
N PHE A 98 20.81 2.08 16.72
CA PHE A 98 19.70 1.13 16.74
C PHE A 98 18.42 1.80 16.30
N LEU A 99 17.71 1.16 15.37
CA LEU A 99 16.34 1.52 15.03
C LEU A 99 15.40 0.80 16.01
N GLU A 100 14.76 1.57 16.88
CA GLU A 100 13.75 1.11 17.82
C GLU A 100 12.37 1.19 17.17
N LEU A 101 11.69 0.06 17.14
CA LEU A 101 10.36 -0.09 16.57
C LEU A 101 9.38 -0.50 17.67
N SER A 102 8.10 -0.17 17.48
CA SER A 102 7.07 -0.67 18.39
C SER A 102 7.01 -2.20 18.35
N ARG A 103 6.50 -2.81 19.43
CA ARG A 103 6.41 -4.28 19.56
C ARG A 103 5.56 -4.95 18.48
N ASP A 104 4.82 -4.19 17.68
CA ASP A 104 4.02 -4.71 16.57
C ASP A 104 4.83 -4.94 15.27
N ALA A 105 6.11 -4.58 15.21
CA ALA A 105 6.96 -4.74 14.02
C ALA A 105 7.44 -6.19 13.74
N TYR A 106 7.20 -7.13 14.66
CA TYR A 106 7.73 -8.49 14.58
C TYR A 106 7.18 -9.32 13.41
N TYR A 107 6.06 -8.92 12.79
CA TYR A 107 5.40 -9.74 11.78
C TYR A 107 6.30 -10.07 10.58
N LEU A 108 7.12 -9.11 10.12
CA LEU A 108 8.12 -9.34 9.08
C LEU A 108 9.53 -9.53 9.63
N LEU A 109 9.89 -8.88 10.73
CA LEU A 109 11.22 -9.02 11.34
C LEU A 109 11.47 -10.41 11.91
N GLY A 110 10.41 -11.08 12.35
CA GLY A 110 10.47 -12.37 12.98
C GLY A 110 10.81 -12.30 14.47
N LYS A 111 11.42 -13.37 14.95
CA LYS A 111 11.80 -13.57 16.35
C LYS A 111 13.30 -13.82 16.46
N ASP A 112 13.87 -13.45 17.59
CA ASP A 112 15.26 -13.76 17.92
C ASP A 112 15.44 -15.24 18.29
N GLU A 113 16.67 -15.61 18.62
CA GLU A 113 17.06 -16.97 18.99
C GLU A 113 16.35 -17.46 20.27
N GLN A 114 15.91 -16.53 21.13
CA GLN A 114 15.17 -16.80 22.36
C GLN A 114 13.64 -16.85 22.11
N GLY A 115 13.20 -16.65 20.87
CA GLY A 115 11.79 -16.64 20.49
C GLY A 115 11.05 -15.35 20.82
N SER A 116 11.77 -14.30 21.23
CA SER A 116 11.25 -12.96 21.50
C SER A 116 11.06 -12.19 20.20
N ASN A 117 10.01 -11.38 20.16
CA ASN A 117 9.68 -10.56 18.99
C ASN A 117 10.78 -9.54 18.73
N ILE A 118 11.34 -9.52 17.53
CA ILE A 118 12.34 -8.52 17.15
C ILE A 118 11.63 -7.17 17.02
N SER A 119 12.04 -6.21 17.83
CA SER A 119 11.56 -4.82 17.80
C SER A 119 12.70 -3.80 17.70
N THR A 120 13.95 -4.26 17.63
CA THR A 120 15.12 -3.41 17.48
C THR A 120 15.99 -3.92 16.34
N LEU A 121 16.52 -3.01 15.55
CA LEU A 121 17.40 -3.31 14.42
C LEU A 121 18.71 -2.56 14.58
N PHE A 122 19.81 -3.30 14.69
CA PHE A 122 21.14 -2.70 14.70
C PHE A 122 21.51 -2.14 13.33
N ILE A 123 21.76 -0.84 13.27
CA ILE A 123 22.17 -0.12 12.06
C ILE A 123 23.69 -0.20 11.98
N ARG A 124 24.18 -1.09 11.12
CA ARG A 124 25.61 -1.22 10.87
C ARG A 124 26.13 -0.01 10.11
N GLU A 125 27.37 0.38 10.38
CA GLU A 125 28.03 1.50 9.69
C GLU A 125 27.94 1.39 8.17
N CYS A 126 28.14 0.18 7.63
CA CYS A 126 28.07 -0.08 6.19
C CYS A 126 26.69 0.20 5.56
N TYR A 127 25.60 0.22 6.34
CA TYR A 127 24.27 0.52 5.80
C TYR A 127 24.20 1.94 5.27
N HIS A 128 24.81 2.90 5.97
CA HIS A 128 24.86 4.30 5.53
C HIS A 128 25.59 4.44 4.20
N HIS A 129 26.73 3.77 4.05
CA HIS A 129 27.50 3.78 2.81
C HIS A 129 26.72 3.13 1.65
N LEU A 130 26.06 1.99 1.90
CA LEU A 130 25.26 1.31 0.88
C LEU A 130 24.03 2.13 0.47
N CYS A 131 23.32 2.74 1.42
CA CYS A 131 22.18 3.61 1.15
C CYS A 131 22.60 4.84 0.33
N LYS A 132 23.75 5.44 0.65
CA LYS A 132 24.32 6.54 -0.12
C LYS A 132 24.54 6.13 -1.58
N ILE A 133 25.17 4.99 -1.81
CA ILE A 133 25.42 4.45 -3.16
C ILE A 133 24.11 4.19 -3.91
N ILE A 134 23.10 3.64 -3.24
CA ILE A 134 21.82 3.27 -3.88
C ILE A 134 21.00 4.52 -4.22
N PHE A 135 20.82 5.44 -3.26
CA PHE A 135 19.90 6.57 -3.40
C PHE A 135 20.48 7.75 -4.17
N GLU A 136 21.80 7.95 -4.18
CA GLU A 136 22.44 9.02 -4.97
C GLU A 136 22.76 8.59 -6.41
N SER A 137 22.53 7.33 -6.76
CA SER A 137 22.80 6.83 -8.11
C SER A 137 21.67 7.10 -9.10
N LYS A 138 22.05 7.27 -10.36
CA LYS A 138 21.12 7.28 -11.50
C LYS A 138 20.64 5.87 -11.90
N LYS A 139 21.18 4.81 -11.29
CA LYS A 139 20.79 3.41 -11.60
C LYS A 139 19.50 3.04 -10.89
N THR A 140 18.60 2.38 -11.61
CA THR A 140 17.27 2.00 -11.12
C THR A 140 17.18 0.57 -10.59
N ARG A 141 18.19 -0.28 -10.84
CA ARG A 141 18.18 -1.70 -10.47
C ARG A 141 19.43 -2.07 -9.69
N TRP A 142 19.23 -2.65 -8.52
CA TRP A 142 20.27 -3.07 -7.61
C TRP A 142 20.05 -4.51 -7.16
N ARG A 143 21.15 -5.25 -7.00
CA ARG A 143 21.15 -6.59 -6.44
C ARG A 143 22.14 -6.63 -5.27
N ILE A 144 21.64 -6.96 -4.08
CA ILE A 144 22.46 -7.10 -2.89
C ILE A 144 22.84 -8.58 -2.74
N THR A 145 24.13 -8.88 -2.76
CA THR A 145 24.67 -10.25 -2.63
C THR A 145 25.61 -10.35 -1.43
N GLY A 146 25.91 -11.57 -1.00
CA GLY A 146 26.85 -11.83 0.10
C GLY A 146 26.52 -13.12 0.83
N ASN A 147 27.39 -13.51 1.76
CA ASN A 147 27.27 -14.77 2.49
C ASN A 147 25.98 -14.84 3.33
N PRO A 148 25.42 -16.04 3.55
CA PRO A 148 24.33 -16.24 4.51
C PRO A 148 24.66 -15.61 5.87
N GLY A 149 23.65 -15.09 6.58
CA GLY A 149 23.84 -14.49 7.91
C GLY A 149 24.50 -13.11 7.96
N ILE A 150 25.04 -12.58 6.86
CA ILE A 150 25.75 -11.28 6.88
C ILE A 150 24.85 -10.06 7.13
N GLY A 151 23.53 -10.23 7.19
CA GLY A 151 22.58 -9.15 7.50
C GLY A 151 21.82 -8.56 6.31
N LYS A 152 21.85 -9.19 5.13
CA LYS A 152 21.14 -8.71 3.92
C LYS A 152 19.66 -8.40 4.16
N THR A 153 18.96 -9.28 4.89
CA THR A 153 17.54 -9.12 5.20
C THR A 153 17.30 -7.90 6.10
N PHE A 154 18.10 -7.73 7.15
CA PHE A 154 18.01 -6.55 8.03
C PHE A 154 18.36 -5.25 7.30
N PHE A 155 19.32 -5.28 6.37
CA PHE A 155 19.56 -4.13 5.50
C PHE A 155 18.34 -3.79 4.64
N GLY A 156 17.63 -4.79 4.12
CA GLY A 156 16.35 -4.59 3.43
C GLY A 156 15.29 -3.90 4.30
N PHE A 157 15.16 -4.30 5.57
CA PHE A 157 14.26 -3.62 6.52
C PHE A 157 14.70 -2.18 6.83
N TYR A 158 16.00 -1.92 6.89
CA TYR A 158 16.51 -0.56 7.03
C TYR A 158 16.21 0.30 5.80
N ILE A 159 16.28 -0.24 4.59
CA ILE A 159 15.82 0.46 3.37
C ILE A 159 14.32 0.76 3.46
N LEU A 160 13.49 -0.21 3.89
CA LEU A 160 12.05 0.01 4.07
C LEU A 160 11.75 1.12 5.07
N TYR A 161 12.49 1.18 6.18
CA TYR A 161 12.44 2.29 7.13
C TYR A 161 12.74 3.64 6.45
N LEU A 162 13.84 3.76 5.72
CA LEU A 162 14.18 5.02 5.05
C LEU A 162 13.12 5.44 4.02
N LEU A 163 12.55 4.49 3.28
CA LEU A 163 11.47 4.75 2.33
C LEU A 163 10.16 5.16 3.04
N SER A 164 9.85 4.59 4.20
CA SER A 164 8.68 4.99 4.99
C SER A 164 8.80 6.40 5.53
N GLN A 165 9.99 6.81 6.00
CA GLN A 165 10.28 8.17 6.44
C GLN A 165 10.12 9.19 5.30
N GLN A 166 10.41 8.78 4.07
CA GLN A 166 10.23 9.59 2.86
C GLN A 166 8.83 9.51 2.25
N ARG A 167 7.88 8.84 2.92
CA ARG A 167 6.50 8.65 2.46
C ARG A 167 6.41 8.03 1.05
N LYS A 168 7.36 7.14 0.71
CA LYS A 168 7.38 6.47 -0.58
C LYS A 168 6.41 5.29 -0.61
N THR A 169 5.77 5.11 -1.76
CA THR A 169 5.04 3.89 -2.10
C THR A 169 6.04 2.77 -2.40
N VAL A 170 5.90 1.62 -1.75
CA VAL A 170 6.81 0.48 -1.88
C VAL A 170 6.05 -0.78 -2.18
N VAL A 171 6.44 -1.46 -3.26
CA VAL A 171 6.04 -2.85 -3.52
C VAL A 171 7.11 -3.78 -2.95
N TYR A 172 6.75 -4.52 -1.91
CA TYR A 172 7.61 -5.48 -1.25
C TYR A 172 7.17 -6.91 -1.60
N HIS A 173 8.12 -7.73 -2.03
CA HIS A 173 7.84 -9.11 -2.45
C HIS A 173 8.81 -10.07 -1.77
N ILE A 174 8.26 -11.14 -1.22
CA ILE A 174 9.03 -12.26 -0.69
C ILE A 174 8.74 -13.44 -1.62
N HIS A 175 9.78 -14.18 -2.00
CA HIS A 175 9.63 -15.37 -2.85
C HIS A 175 8.54 -16.31 -2.31
N SER A 176 7.64 -16.75 -3.18
CA SER A 176 6.53 -17.65 -2.86
C SER A 176 5.49 -17.05 -1.91
N LYS A 177 5.44 -15.71 -1.79
CA LYS A 177 4.40 -14.97 -1.07
C LYS A 177 3.78 -13.91 -1.98
N PRO A 178 2.51 -13.58 -1.79
CA PRO A 178 1.92 -12.47 -2.51
C PRO A 178 2.67 -11.16 -2.24
N PRO A 179 2.81 -10.28 -3.26
CA PRO A 179 3.39 -8.97 -3.03
C PRO A 179 2.53 -8.13 -2.08
N ILE A 180 3.20 -7.22 -1.40
CA ILE A 180 2.63 -6.28 -0.44
C ILE A 180 2.91 -4.87 -0.95
N LEU A 181 1.88 -4.05 -1.03
CA LEU A 181 1.95 -2.63 -1.32
C LEU A 181 1.88 -1.85 -0.01
N PHE A 182 2.93 -1.11 0.29
CA PHE A 182 3.01 -0.15 1.38
C PHE A 182 2.86 1.26 0.81
N SER A 183 1.88 2.03 1.30
CA SER A 183 1.57 3.38 0.81
C SER A 183 1.19 4.32 1.96
N GLU A 184 0.82 5.57 1.66
CA GLU A 184 0.22 6.47 2.65
C GLU A 184 -1.24 6.09 2.92
N GLU A 185 -1.97 5.69 1.88
CA GLU A 185 -3.39 5.35 1.90
C GLU A 185 -3.67 4.04 2.65
N GLY A 186 -2.68 3.14 2.69
CA GLY A 186 -2.79 1.91 3.44
C GLY A 186 -1.76 0.85 3.07
N VAL A 187 -2.03 -0.36 3.56
CA VAL A 187 -1.24 -1.55 3.25
C VAL A 187 -2.14 -2.61 2.65
N PHE A 188 -1.76 -3.07 1.46
CA PHE A 188 -2.53 -4.02 0.66
C PHE A 188 -1.67 -5.20 0.29
N SER A 189 -2.20 -6.42 0.42
CA SER A 189 -1.55 -7.62 -0.09
C SER A 189 -2.38 -8.19 -1.23
N HIS A 190 -1.71 -8.68 -2.26
CA HIS A 190 -2.39 -9.41 -3.33
C HIS A 190 -2.76 -10.83 -2.84
N THR A 191 -3.68 -11.50 -3.52
CA THR A 191 -4.11 -12.87 -3.13
C THR A 191 -3.23 -13.96 -3.75
N VAL A 192 -2.59 -13.65 -4.88
CA VAL A 192 -1.73 -14.55 -5.65
C VAL A 192 -0.31 -14.01 -5.68
N ASP A 193 0.68 -14.90 -5.68
CA ASP A 193 2.07 -14.55 -5.96
C ASP A 193 2.23 -14.10 -7.41
N ASN A 194 2.03 -12.80 -7.62
CA ASN A 194 2.23 -12.13 -8.90
C ASN A 194 2.87 -10.78 -8.65
N ILE A 195 4.19 -10.65 -8.83
CA ILE A 195 4.94 -9.41 -8.59
C ILE A 195 4.42 -8.22 -9.45
N HIS A 196 3.75 -8.50 -10.55
CA HIS A 196 3.17 -7.50 -11.45
C HIS A 196 1.77 -7.05 -11.05
N ALA A 197 1.19 -7.61 -9.98
CA ALA A 197 -0.17 -7.30 -9.53
C ALA A 197 -0.43 -5.82 -9.21
N PHE A 198 0.61 -5.03 -8.94
CA PHE A 198 0.50 -3.61 -8.63
C PHE A 198 1.01 -2.70 -9.77
N GLN A 199 1.24 -3.22 -10.98
CA GLN A 199 1.70 -2.41 -12.11
C GLN A 199 0.76 -1.24 -12.41
N ASP A 200 -0.55 -1.49 -12.44
CA ASP A 200 -1.55 -0.45 -12.70
C ASP A 200 -1.65 0.57 -11.56
N TYR A 201 -1.28 0.18 -10.34
CA TYR A 201 -1.22 1.10 -9.20
C TYR A 201 -0.02 2.07 -9.33
N LEU A 202 1.12 1.59 -9.83
CA LEU A 202 2.32 2.39 -10.03
C LEU A 202 2.27 3.25 -11.32
N ALA A 203 1.37 2.95 -12.25
CA ALA A 203 1.23 3.68 -13.52
C ALA A 203 0.34 4.93 -13.45
N ASN A 204 -0.33 5.19 -12.32
CA ASN A 204 -1.07 6.45 -12.11
C ASN A 204 -0.10 7.48 -11.51
N GLU A 205 0.47 8.34 -12.35
CA GLU A 205 1.40 9.43 -11.97
C GLU A 205 0.69 10.62 -11.28
N GLU A 206 -0.11 10.37 -10.24
CA GLU A 206 -0.56 11.41 -9.29
C GLU A 206 -0.01 11.17 -7.87
N VAL A 207 1.26 10.72 -7.77
CA VAL A 207 2.04 10.64 -6.51
C VAL A 207 3.47 11.16 -6.74
#